data_AF-A0A972W041-F1
#
_entry.id   AF-A0A972W041-F1
#
_cell.length_a   1.000
_cell.length_b   1.000
_cell.length_c   1.000
_cell.angle_alpha   90.00
_cell.angle_beta   90.00
_cell.angle_gamma   90.00
#
_symmetry.space_group_name_H-M   'P 1'
#
loop_
_entity.id
_entity.type
_entity.pdbx_description
1 polymer ?
#
loop_
_entity_poly.entity_id
_entity_poly.type
_entity_poly.pdbx_seq_one_letter_code
_entity_poly.pdbx_strand_id
1 'polypeptide(L)'
;SGLENKFIGKNFVFDQRRSERISEDVISNCHQCGESCDTHVNCANEACHLLFIQCEKCSEKSDTCCSVECQEIYQLPFEVQKELRKGIPNSNKIFKKGRSEGLIYKKS
;
A
#
# COMPACT_ATOMS: atom_id res chain seq x y z
N SER A 1 -14.28 -29.77 21.32
CA SER A 1 -15.18 -28.84 20.64
C SER A 1 -14.38 -27.60 20.31
N GLY A 2 -14.16 -27.30 19.02
CA GLY A 2 -13.47 -26.07 18.61
C GLY A 2 -14.47 -24.91 18.54
N LEU A 3 -14.10 -23.75 19.07
CA LEU A 3 -14.88 -22.52 18.91
C LEU A 3 -14.90 -22.12 17.42
N GLU A 4 -16.07 -21.72 16.94
CA GLU A 4 -16.22 -21.15 15.60
C GLU A 4 -15.41 -19.85 15.47
N ASN A 5 -14.59 -19.75 14.43
CA ASN A 5 -13.83 -18.54 14.12
C ASN A 5 -14.75 -17.50 13.46
N LYS A 6 -14.84 -16.30 14.05
CA LYS A 6 -15.67 -15.19 13.57
C LYS A 6 -14.89 -14.10 12.83
N PHE A 7 -13.57 -14.23 12.73
CA PHE A 7 -12.74 -13.29 11.99
C PHE A 7 -12.82 -13.57 10.50
N ILE A 8 -12.97 -12.52 9.69
CA ILE A 8 -13.07 -12.59 8.24
C ILE A 8 -11.91 -11.84 7.58
N GLY A 9 -11.38 -12.41 6.50
CA GLY A 9 -10.30 -11.84 5.70
C GLY A 9 -8.93 -11.97 6.32
N LYS A 10 -8.20 -10.85 6.39
CA LYS A 10 -6.79 -10.79 6.82
C LYS A 10 -6.60 -9.87 8.01
N ASN A 11 -5.79 -10.31 8.96
CA ASN A 11 -5.31 -9.46 10.04
C ASN A 11 -4.02 -8.77 9.60
N PHE A 12 -3.95 -7.44 9.72
CA PHE A 12 -2.72 -6.70 9.51
C PHE A 12 -1.76 -6.92 10.69
N VAL A 13 -0.50 -7.25 10.40
CA VAL A 13 0.54 -7.49 11.41
C VAL A 13 1.68 -6.49 11.23
N PHE A 14 2.29 -6.07 12.34
CA PHE A 14 3.33 -5.04 12.38
C PHE A 14 4.74 -5.62 12.20
N ASP A 15 4.90 -6.49 11.19
CA ASP A 15 6.20 -7.05 10.79
C ASP A 15 6.27 -7.23 9.27
N GLN A 16 7.35 -7.84 8.77
CA GLN A 16 7.60 -8.00 7.33
C GLN A 16 6.51 -8.80 6.59
N ARG A 17 5.73 -9.63 7.31
CA ARG A 17 4.63 -10.42 6.72
C ARG A 17 3.48 -9.53 6.26
N ARG A 18 3.31 -8.34 6.87
CA ARG A 18 2.22 -7.35 6.66
C ARG A 18 0.82 -7.84 7.01
N SER A 19 0.49 -9.09 6.73
CA SER A 19 -0.81 -9.66 7.07
C SER A 19 -0.75 -11.16 7.28
N GLU A 20 -1.70 -11.68 8.04
CA GLU A 20 -1.98 -13.11 8.19
C GLU A 20 -3.40 -13.40 7.70
N ARG A 21 -3.56 -14.40 6.82
CA ARG A 21 -4.88 -14.79 6.30
C ARG A 21 -5.63 -15.61 7.34
N ILE A 22 -6.87 -15.20 7.62
CA ILE A 22 -7.74 -15.83 8.63
C ILE A 22 -8.90 -16.57 7.96
N SER A 23 -9.46 -16.04 6.87
CA SER A 23 -10.42 -16.71 5.99
C SER A 23 -10.15 -16.40 4.52
N GLU A 24 -10.85 -17.06 3.59
CA GLU A 24 -10.74 -16.81 2.15
C GLU A 24 -11.49 -15.55 1.69
N ASP A 25 -12.25 -14.92 2.58
CA ASP A 25 -12.99 -13.71 2.26
C ASP A 25 -12.05 -12.55 1.91
N VAL A 26 -12.37 -11.83 0.85
CA VAL A 26 -11.69 -10.58 0.48
C VAL A 26 -12.65 -9.43 0.80
N ILE A 27 -12.31 -8.66 1.83
CA ILE A 27 -13.19 -7.62 2.42
C ILE A 27 -12.74 -6.20 2.08
N SER A 28 -11.95 -6.03 1.02
CA SER A 28 -11.41 -4.74 0.60
C SER A 28 -11.20 -4.68 -0.91
N ASN A 29 -10.87 -3.50 -1.41
CA ASN A 29 -10.65 -3.24 -2.83
C ASN A 29 -9.31 -2.54 -3.06
N CYS A 30 -8.74 -2.75 -4.25
CA CYS A 30 -7.60 -2.00 -4.74
C CYS A 30 -7.93 -0.50 -4.72
N HIS A 31 -7.08 0.31 -4.08
CA HIS A 31 -7.33 1.75 -3.97
C HIS A 31 -7.12 2.51 -5.30
N GLN A 32 -6.55 1.87 -6.33
CA GLN A 32 -6.29 2.50 -7.63
C GLN A 32 -7.35 2.14 -8.69
N CYS A 33 -7.85 0.91 -8.71
CA CYS A 33 -8.82 0.46 -9.72
C CYS A 33 -10.17 -0.05 -9.16
N GLY A 34 -10.28 -0.25 -7.84
CA GLY A 34 -11.50 -0.73 -7.20
C GLY A 34 -11.74 -2.24 -7.31
N GLU A 35 -10.90 -3.00 -8.01
CA GLU A 35 -11.00 -4.47 -8.08
C GLU A 35 -10.84 -5.10 -6.68
N SER A 36 -11.53 -6.20 -6.41
CA SER A 36 -11.45 -6.90 -5.13
C SER A 36 -10.03 -7.41 -4.86
N CYS A 37 -9.40 -6.93 -3.80
CA CYS A 37 -8.12 -7.42 -3.30
C CYS A 37 -7.85 -6.93 -1.87
N ASP A 38 -6.96 -7.60 -1.15
CA ASP A 38 -6.65 -7.36 0.27
C ASP A 38 -5.14 -7.30 0.54
N THR A 39 -4.34 -7.00 -0.49
CA THR A 39 -2.88 -6.95 -0.38
C THR A 39 -2.43 -5.56 0.02
N HIS A 40 -1.93 -5.42 1.25
CA HIS A 40 -1.28 -4.19 1.72
C HIS A 40 0.14 -4.07 1.17
N VAL A 41 0.45 -2.92 0.60
CA VAL A 41 1.77 -2.55 0.09
C VAL A 41 2.17 -1.17 0.58
N ASN A 42 3.47 -0.93 0.72
CA ASN A 42 4.01 0.41 0.86
C ASN A 42 4.35 0.93 -0.53
N CYS A 43 4.11 2.22 -0.77
CA CYS A 43 4.56 2.88 -1.99
C CYS A 43 6.07 2.65 -2.19
N ALA A 44 6.47 2.24 -3.39
CA ALA A 44 7.88 1.95 -3.71
C ALA A 44 8.77 3.20 -3.71
N ASN A 45 8.20 4.40 -3.89
CA ASN A 45 8.92 5.64 -3.60
C ASN A 45 9.16 5.76 -2.09
N GLU A 46 10.40 5.55 -1.66
CA GLU A 46 10.79 5.59 -0.24
C GLU A 46 10.51 6.93 0.43
N ALA A 47 10.30 8.04 -0.29
CA ALA A 47 9.94 9.32 0.32
C ALA A 47 8.49 9.34 0.81
N CYS A 48 7.64 8.56 0.15
CA CYS A 48 6.20 8.60 0.32
C CYS A 48 5.76 7.75 1.51
N HIS A 49 6.22 6.50 1.54
CA HIS A 49 5.88 5.48 2.54
C HIS A 49 4.38 5.27 2.80
N LEU A 50 3.50 5.64 1.86
CA LEU A 50 2.07 5.41 2.00
C LEU A 50 1.79 3.91 2.03
N LEU A 51 1.13 3.43 3.08
CA LEU A 51 0.58 2.07 3.17
C LEU A 51 -0.82 2.04 2.55
N PHE A 52 -1.05 1.23 1.52
CA PHE A 52 -2.31 1.16 0.79
C PHE A 52 -2.60 -0.25 0.27
N ILE A 53 -3.79 -0.47 -0.30
CA ILE A 53 -4.20 -1.77 -0.88
C ILE A 53 -4.05 -1.67 -2.40
N GLN A 54 -3.33 -2.62 -2.99
CA GLN A 54 -3.04 -2.65 -4.42
C GLN A 54 -3.20 -4.07 -4.97
N CYS A 55 -3.88 -4.23 -6.10
CA CYS A 55 -3.91 -5.51 -6.82
C CYS A 55 -2.65 -5.67 -7.70
N GLU A 56 -2.34 -6.89 -8.09
CA GLU A 56 -1.18 -7.24 -8.91
C GLU A 56 -1.11 -6.44 -10.22
N LYS A 57 -2.22 -6.34 -10.97
CA LYS A 57 -2.31 -5.55 -12.20
C LYS A 57 -1.91 -4.08 -12.02
N CYS A 58 -2.34 -3.48 -10.90
CA CYS A 58 -1.98 -2.11 -10.58
C CYS A 58 -0.53 -2.01 -10.13
N SER A 59 -0.02 -3.00 -9.39
CA SER A 59 1.39 -3.06 -8.98
C SER A 59 2.32 -3.11 -10.19
N GLU A 60 2.02 -3.95 -11.18
CA GLU A 60 2.78 -4.04 -12.44
C GLU A 60 2.71 -2.73 -13.24
N LYS A 61 1.54 -2.10 -13.30
CA LYS A 61 1.34 -0.86 -14.05
C LYS A 61 2.06 0.35 -13.42
N SER A 62 2.08 0.43 -12.09
CA SER A 62 2.54 1.61 -11.36
C SER A 62 3.83 1.40 -10.56
N ASP A 63 4.57 0.32 -10.80
CA ASP A 63 5.78 -0.06 -10.06
C ASP A 63 5.56 -0.06 -8.54
N THR A 64 4.42 -0.60 -8.10
CA THR A 64 4.00 -0.58 -6.68
C THR A 64 3.93 0.83 -6.07
N CYS A 65 3.86 1.88 -6.88
CA CYS A 65 3.67 3.26 -6.42
C CYS A 65 2.20 3.63 -6.29
N CYS A 66 1.89 4.51 -5.34
CA CYS A 66 0.52 4.93 -5.08
C CYS A 66 -0.03 5.97 -6.08
N SER A 67 0.84 6.61 -6.85
CA SER A 67 0.48 7.65 -7.83
C SER A 67 1.53 7.73 -8.94
N VAL A 68 1.21 8.45 -10.02
CA VAL A 68 2.11 8.66 -11.17
C VAL A 68 3.35 9.45 -10.74
N GLU A 69 3.20 10.47 -9.90
CA GLU A 69 4.32 11.28 -9.41
C GLU A 69 5.29 10.44 -8.59
N CYS A 70 4.78 9.49 -7.80
CA CYS A 70 5.64 8.55 -7.06
C CYS A 70 6.34 7.57 -8.01
N GLN A 71 5.66 7.11 -9.06
CA GLN A 71 6.24 6.23 -10.06
C GLN A 71 7.37 6.92 -10.83
N GLU A 72 7.15 8.16 -11.27
CA GLU A 72 8.17 8.97 -11.95
C GLU A 72 9.43 9.14 -11.10
N ILE A 73 9.28 9.44 -9.80
CA ILE A 73 10.42 9.52 -8.88
C ILE A 73 11.10 8.15 -8.72
N TYR A 74 10.33 7.08 -8.56
CA TYR A 74 10.85 5.73 -8.38
C TYR A 74 11.67 5.23 -9.59
N GLN A 75 11.32 5.68 -10.80
CA GLN A 75 12.05 5.34 -12.04
C GLN A 75 13.33 6.16 -12.25
N LEU A 76 13.62 7.17 -11.43
CA LEU A 76 14.87 7.92 -11.50
C LEU A 76 16.05 7.08 -10.98
N PRO A 77 17.30 7.39 -11.40
CA PRO A 77 18.48 6.77 -10.82
C PRO A 77 18.52 6.94 -9.29
N PHE A 78 18.99 5.92 -8.58
CA PHE A 78 19.00 5.87 -7.12
C PHE A 78 19.61 7.13 -6.47
N GLU A 79 20.72 7.64 -7.02
CA GLU A 79 21.37 8.86 -6.49
C GLU A 79 20.47 10.09 -6.62
N VAL A 80 19.69 10.20 -7.70
CA VAL A 80 18.74 11.30 -7.89
C VAL A 80 17.58 11.16 -6.91
N GLN A 81 17.05 9.94 -6.72
CA GLN A 81 16.02 9.70 -5.71
C GLN A 81 16.49 10.10 -4.31
N LYS A 82 17.72 9.71 -3.95
CA LYS A 82 18.32 10.00 -2.64
C LYS A 82 18.47 11.51 -2.41
N GLU A 83 18.93 12.25 -3.42
CA GLU A 83 19.04 13.71 -3.30
C GLU A 83 17.66 14.39 -3.23
N LEU A 84 16.64 13.90 -3.97
CA LEU A 84 15.27 14.42 -3.86
C LEU A 84 14.66 14.20 -2.46
N ARG A 85 15.02 13.10 -1.78
CA ARG A 85 14.54 12.79 -0.43
C ARG A 85 15.25 13.59 0.67
N LYS A 86 16.41 14.15 0.37
CA LYS A 86 17.28 14.83 1.34
C LYS A 86 16.62 16.10 1.88
N GLY A 87 16.59 16.25 3.19
CA GLY A 87 16.00 17.41 3.86
C GLY A 87 14.47 17.42 3.92
N ILE A 88 13.79 16.46 3.29
CA ILE A 88 12.35 16.26 3.44
C ILE A 88 12.11 15.43 4.71
N PRO A 89 11.29 15.90 5.66
CA PRO A 89 10.99 15.13 6.87
C PRO A 89 10.21 13.86 6.54
N ASN A 90 10.56 12.75 7.21
CA ASN A 90 9.88 11.47 7.01
C ASN A 90 8.36 11.60 7.22
N SER A 91 7.60 11.35 6.14
CA SER A 91 6.13 11.31 6.16
C SER A 91 5.59 10.25 7.14
N ASN A 92 6.39 9.24 7.48
CA ASN A 92 6.08 8.15 8.43
C ASN A 92 5.64 8.61 9.83
N LYS A 93 5.91 9.86 10.19
CA LYS A 93 5.43 10.44 11.46
C LYS A 93 3.93 10.76 11.44
N ILE A 94 3.29 10.70 10.26
CA ILE A 94 1.87 10.97 10.06
C ILE A 94 1.22 9.72 9.45
N PHE A 95 0.49 8.96 10.25
CA PHE A 95 -0.17 7.74 9.80
C PHE A 95 -1.26 8.05 8.77
N LYS A 96 -1.02 7.68 7.50
CA LYS A 96 -1.98 7.80 6.39
C LYS A 96 -2.16 6.43 5.72
N LYS A 97 -3.05 5.57 6.23
CA LYS A 97 -3.40 4.31 5.57
C LYS A 97 -4.45 4.55 4.48
N GLY A 98 -4.09 4.33 3.21
CA GLY A 98 -5.03 4.45 2.09
C GLY A 98 -5.62 5.84 1.86
N ARG A 99 -5.07 6.88 2.52
CA ARG A 99 -5.57 8.26 2.49
C ARG A 99 -4.58 9.14 1.74
N SER A 100 -4.71 9.18 0.42
CA SER A 100 -3.95 10.06 -0.48
C SER A 100 -4.87 10.58 -1.58
N GLU A 101 -4.57 11.74 -2.14
CA GLU A 101 -5.32 12.30 -3.28
C GLU A 101 -5.16 11.46 -4.55
N GLY A 102 -3.99 10.84 -4.75
CA GLY A 102 -3.71 9.95 -5.88
C GLY A 102 -4.41 8.58 -5.83
N LEU A 103 -5.10 8.25 -4.74
CA LEU A 103 -5.89 7.02 -4.63
C LEU A 103 -7.35 7.32 -4.98
N ILE A 104 -7.87 6.65 -6.00
CA ILE A 104 -9.22 6.94 -6.55
C ILE A 104 -10.30 6.26 -5.71
N TYR A 105 -10.07 5.02 -5.26
CA TYR A 105 -11.02 4.21 -4.52
C TYR A 105 -10.66 4.21 -3.03
N LYS A 106 -11.25 5.15 -2.29
CA LYS A 106 -10.95 5.37 -0.86
C LYS A 106 -11.94 4.68 0.10
N LYS A 107 -12.83 3.84 -0.42
CA LYS A 107 -13.79 3.11 0.43
C LYS A 107 -13.05 2.03 1.20
N SER A 108 -12.85 2.30 2.49
CA SER A 108 -12.52 1.34 3.54
C SER A 108 -13.80 0.74 4.11
#